data_AF-A0A814X290-F1
#
_entry.id   AF-A0A814X290-F1
#
_cell.length_a   1.000
_cell.length_b   1.000
_cell.length_c   1.000
_cell.angle_alpha   90.00
_cell.angle_beta   90.00
_cell.angle_gamma   90.00
#
_symmetry.space_group_name_H-M   'P 1'
#
loop_
_entity.id
_entity.type
_entity.pdbx_description
1 polymer ?
#
loop_
_entity_poly.entity_id
_entity_poly.type
_entity_poly.pdbx_seq_one_letter_code
_entity_poly.pdbx_strand_id
1 'polypeptide(L)'
;MASGQGHGNMSSGMKVIRFIIIVLNLAFIVVGIALLAIDIYVIRDPKIQQLHPLLNPDSATNQSKSLSNVAIFAITFMVIGGILIIIGFLGCCGAIKGFRFLYVLYAIIIGAIIIAEIIILTICRIYYNRFKTELLSKLQESIAKYYVGTPINNSTFVNSISFSWDFVQFNLQCCGAANKTDYLNTTNWNRTNPYQLDTTLIVPFTCCPLNATKSWNDLPTNMSEASTCAITGVNAYFEGCYDRLGDLLAAYKKYIIIGGVIVGVVEIFAFIFAILLSCYKSDYYTLQT
;
A
#
# COMPACT_ATOMS: atom_id res chain seq x y z
N MET A 1 27.70 38.43 -29.24
CA MET A 1 28.06 37.63 -30.43
C MET A 1 29.12 36.61 -30.01
N ALA A 2 28.84 35.34 -30.30
CA ALA A 2 29.70 34.16 -30.23
C ALA A 2 30.47 33.87 -28.93
N SER A 3 29.79 33.33 -27.91
CA SER A 3 30.41 32.29 -27.07
C SER A 3 29.98 30.94 -27.63
N GLY A 4 30.87 30.35 -28.42
CA GLY A 4 30.63 29.10 -29.13
C GLY A 4 30.12 28.02 -28.19
N GLN A 5 28.95 27.46 -28.52
CA GLN A 5 28.57 26.13 -28.07
C GLN A 5 29.64 25.17 -28.61
N GLY A 6 30.66 24.92 -27.79
CA GLY A 6 31.56 23.79 -27.94
C GLY A 6 30.73 22.53 -27.80
N HIS A 7 30.08 22.14 -28.88
CA HIS A 7 29.57 20.79 -29.09
C HIS A 7 30.81 19.90 -29.30
N GLY A 8 31.63 19.76 -28.26
CA GLY A 8 32.70 18.77 -28.25
C GLY A 8 32.06 17.43 -28.58
N ASN A 9 32.58 16.77 -29.63
CA ASN A 9 32.02 15.55 -30.20
C ASN A 9 31.94 14.45 -29.14
N MET A 10 30.82 14.42 -28.43
CA MET A 10 30.55 13.42 -27.42
C MET A 10 30.51 12.06 -28.10
N SER A 11 31.30 11.12 -27.58
CA SER A 11 31.32 9.73 -28.05
C SER A 11 29.90 9.20 -28.18
N SER A 12 29.65 8.42 -29.23
CA SER A 12 28.33 7.83 -29.52
C SER A 12 27.75 7.10 -28.32
N GLY A 13 28.58 6.41 -27.53
CA GLY A 13 28.13 5.71 -26.30
C GLY A 13 27.60 6.66 -25.23
N MET A 14 28.22 7.82 -25.05
CA MET A 14 27.79 8.80 -24.05
C MET A 14 26.48 9.50 -24.45
N LYS A 15 26.21 9.66 -25.76
CA LYS A 15 24.90 10.10 -26.27
C LYS A 15 23.80 9.09 -25.93
N VAL A 16 24.07 7.80 -26.10
CA VAL A 16 23.13 6.72 -25.73
C VAL A 16 22.85 6.72 -24.23
N ILE A 17 23.88 6.83 -23.39
CA ILE A 17 23.71 6.88 -21.92
C ILE A 17 22.84 8.07 -21.49
N ARG A 18 23.07 9.26 -22.05
CA ARG A 18 22.21 10.43 -21.76
C ARG A 18 20.76 10.20 -22.18
N PHE A 19 20.55 9.62 -23.36
CA PHE A 19 19.21 9.31 -23.84
C PHE A 19 18.48 8.33 -22.90
N ILE A 20 19.15 7.26 -22.48
CA ILE A 20 18.59 6.28 -21.54
C ILE A 20 18.21 6.93 -20.21
N ILE A 21 19.09 7.76 -19.63
CA ILE A 21 18.78 8.49 -18.38
C ILE A 21 17.54 9.37 -18.54
N ILE A 22 17.40 10.08 -19.66
CA ILE A 22 16.21 10.93 -19.90
C ILE A 22 14.95 10.07 -19.95
N VAL A 23 14.96 8.96 -20.70
CA VAL A 23 13.79 8.08 -20.83
C VAL A 23 13.40 7.46 -19.48
N LEU A 24 14.37 6.93 -18.72
CA LEU A 24 14.11 6.34 -17.40
C LEU A 24 13.55 7.36 -16.40
N ASN A 25 14.13 8.55 -16.34
CA ASN A 25 13.66 9.59 -15.41
C ASN A 25 12.31 10.19 -15.84
N LEU A 26 12.01 10.26 -17.14
CA LEU A 26 10.67 10.62 -17.61
C LEU A 26 9.63 9.57 -17.18
N ALA A 27 9.96 8.28 -17.24
CA ALA A 27 9.10 7.23 -16.73
C ALA A 27 8.81 7.40 -15.22
N PHE A 28 9.82 7.74 -14.41
CA PHE A 28 9.61 8.03 -12.99
C PHE A 28 8.70 9.23 -12.74
N ILE A 29 8.81 10.29 -13.54
CA ILE A 29 7.90 11.44 -13.46
C ILE A 29 6.47 11.00 -13.78
N VAL A 30 6.27 10.23 -14.85
CA VAL A 30 4.94 9.74 -15.24
C VAL A 30 4.33 8.87 -14.15
N VAL A 31 5.10 7.94 -13.57
CA VAL A 31 4.65 7.10 -12.45
C VAL A 31 4.32 7.95 -11.23
N GLY A 32 5.16 8.92 -10.88
CA GLY A 32 4.91 9.81 -9.74
C GLY A 32 3.65 10.66 -9.92
N ILE A 33 3.40 11.21 -11.11
CA ILE A 33 2.17 11.95 -11.42
C ILE A 33 0.94 11.03 -11.34
N ALA A 34 1.05 9.81 -11.87
CA ALA A 34 -0.04 8.84 -11.80
C ALA A 34 -0.39 8.47 -10.35
N LEU A 35 0.61 8.25 -9.49
CA LEU A 35 0.41 8.00 -8.06
C LEU A 35 -0.32 9.16 -7.38
N LEU A 36 0.16 10.40 -7.58
CA LEU A 36 -0.49 11.58 -7.00
C LEU A 36 -1.93 11.76 -7.51
N ALA A 37 -2.18 11.50 -8.79
CA ALA A 37 -3.53 11.58 -9.34
C ALA A 37 -4.47 10.54 -8.72
N ILE A 38 -4.00 9.30 -8.51
CA ILE A 38 -4.74 8.25 -7.82
C ILE A 38 -5.01 8.65 -6.36
N ASP A 39 -4.00 9.14 -5.65
CA ASP A 39 -4.16 9.56 -4.24
C ASP A 39 -5.20 10.68 -4.11
N ILE A 40 -5.12 11.71 -4.95
CA ILE A 40 -6.10 12.81 -4.98
C ILE A 40 -7.50 12.29 -5.32
N TYR A 41 -7.61 11.38 -6.30
CA TYR A 41 -8.89 10.77 -6.67
C TYR A 41 -9.51 10.01 -5.49
N VAL A 42 -8.74 9.17 -4.81
CA VAL A 42 -9.18 8.40 -3.64
C VAL A 42 -9.62 9.31 -2.50
N ILE A 43 -8.89 10.39 -2.22
CA ILE A 43 -9.24 11.38 -1.17
C ILE A 43 -10.52 12.15 -1.50
N ARG A 44 -10.80 12.36 -2.80
CA ARG A 44 -11.97 13.11 -3.28
C ARG A 44 -13.20 12.25 -3.51
N ASP A 45 -13.08 10.93 -3.50
CA ASP A 45 -14.23 10.05 -3.70
C ASP A 45 -15.23 10.20 -2.55
N PRO A 46 -16.49 10.59 -2.83
CA PRO A 46 -17.50 10.83 -1.80
C PRO A 46 -17.84 9.57 -0.98
N LYS A 47 -17.65 8.37 -1.53
CA LYS A 47 -17.84 7.09 -0.82
C LYS A 47 -16.72 6.87 0.20
N ILE A 48 -15.50 7.31 -0.11
CA ILE A 48 -14.35 7.28 0.80
C ILE A 48 -14.40 8.43 1.81
N GLN A 49 -14.99 9.58 1.45
CA GLN A 49 -15.27 10.68 2.39
C GLN A 49 -16.38 10.34 3.40
N GLN A 50 -17.35 9.50 3.05
CA GLN A 50 -18.29 8.96 4.03
C GLN A 50 -17.61 8.02 5.03
N LEU A 51 -16.42 7.50 4.71
CA LEU A 51 -15.50 6.86 5.64
C LEU A 51 -14.73 7.87 6.52
N HIS A 52 -14.72 9.17 6.22
CA HIS A 52 -13.90 10.16 6.93
C HIS A 52 -14.42 10.52 8.34
N PRO A 53 -15.74 10.62 8.61
CA PRO A 53 -16.27 10.73 9.98
C PRO A 53 -16.05 9.46 10.83
N LEU A 54 -15.86 8.30 10.18
CA LEU A 54 -15.51 7.03 10.81
C LEU A 54 -14.03 6.94 11.24
N LEU A 55 -13.20 7.87 10.75
CA LEU A 55 -11.75 7.91 10.91
C LEU A 55 -11.29 9.00 11.91
N ASN A 56 -12.23 9.78 12.48
CA ASN A 56 -12.03 10.76 13.55
C ASN A 56 -13.21 10.68 14.55
N PRO A 57 -13.17 9.80 15.57
CA PRO A 57 -14.22 9.76 16.59
C PRO A 57 -14.16 10.92 17.60
N ASP A 58 -13.15 11.81 17.50
CA ASP A 58 -12.91 12.86 18.50
C ASP A 58 -13.21 14.28 17.98
N SER A 59 -14.36 14.48 17.33
CA SER A 59 -14.89 15.85 17.14
C SER A 59 -15.54 16.43 18.40
N ALA A 60 -15.35 15.80 19.56
CA ALA A 60 -15.58 16.42 20.86
C ALA A 60 -14.28 16.30 21.68
N THR A 61 -13.63 17.45 21.89
CA THR A 61 -12.48 17.70 22.78
C THR A 61 -11.06 17.45 22.22
N ASN A 62 -10.40 18.58 21.92
CA ASN A 62 -8.95 18.84 22.03
C ASN A 62 -7.95 17.88 21.37
N GLN A 63 -7.50 18.28 20.18
CA GLN A 63 -6.11 18.21 19.70
C GLN A 63 -5.32 16.91 19.99
N SER A 64 -5.77 15.81 19.39
CA SER A 64 -4.82 14.88 18.78
C SER A 64 -5.38 14.47 17.41
N LYS A 65 -4.70 14.84 16.33
CA LYS A 65 -5.01 14.26 15.02
C LYS A 65 -4.53 12.82 15.07
N SER A 66 -5.34 11.92 15.62
CA SER A 66 -5.14 10.48 15.45
C SER A 66 -5.34 10.19 13.97
N LEU A 67 -4.26 10.26 13.18
CA LEU A 67 -4.28 9.86 11.79
C LEU A 67 -4.76 8.40 11.75
N SER A 68 -5.95 8.20 11.20
CA SER A 68 -6.43 6.86 10.94
C SER A 68 -5.43 6.09 10.06
N ASN A 69 -5.36 4.77 10.23
CA ASN A 69 -4.43 3.92 9.47
C ASN A 69 -4.57 4.13 7.95
N VAL A 70 -5.77 4.40 7.46
CA VAL A 70 -6.05 4.72 6.04
C VAL A 70 -5.42 6.05 5.62
N ALA A 71 -5.51 7.09 6.46
CA ALA A 71 -4.86 8.37 6.19
C ALA A 71 -3.32 8.23 6.17
N ILE A 72 -2.76 7.37 7.02
CA ILE A 72 -1.31 7.09 7.02
C ILE A 72 -0.88 6.47 5.69
N PHE A 73 -1.62 5.49 5.17
CA PHE A 73 -1.32 4.90 3.86
C PHE A 73 -1.40 5.93 2.73
N ALA A 74 -2.48 6.71 2.66
CA ALA A 74 -2.65 7.72 1.62
C ALA A 74 -1.54 8.80 1.64
N ILE A 75 -1.15 9.26 2.82
CA ILE A 75 -0.05 10.23 2.97
C ILE A 75 1.28 9.60 2.53
N THR A 76 1.49 8.32 2.83
CA THR A 76 2.72 7.61 2.44
C THR A 76 2.86 7.53 0.92
N PHE A 77 1.81 7.13 0.21
CA PHE A 77 1.82 7.11 -1.27
C PHE A 77 2.01 8.50 -1.88
N MET A 78 1.40 9.54 -1.28
CA MET A 78 1.58 10.92 -1.71
C MET A 78 3.05 11.36 -1.61
N VAL A 79 3.72 11.04 -0.51
CA VAL A 79 5.15 11.36 -0.31
C VAL A 79 6.02 10.60 -1.32
N ILE A 80 5.77 9.30 -1.53
CA ILE A 80 6.50 8.49 -2.51
C ILE A 80 6.35 9.07 -3.92
N GLY A 81 5.12 9.40 -4.34
CA GLY A 81 4.85 10.02 -5.64
C GLY A 81 5.59 11.35 -5.82
N GLY A 82 5.59 12.20 -4.79
CA GLY A 82 6.34 13.46 -4.80
C GLY A 82 7.85 13.27 -4.94
N ILE A 83 8.44 12.31 -4.20
CA ILE A 83 9.86 11.98 -4.29
C ILE A 83 10.22 11.51 -5.70
N LEU A 84 9.42 10.64 -6.33
CA LEU A 84 9.66 10.16 -7.69
C LEU A 84 9.69 11.29 -8.71
N ILE A 85 8.78 12.28 -8.60
CA ILE A 85 8.76 13.45 -9.48
C ILE A 85 10.03 14.29 -9.30
N ILE A 86 10.45 14.53 -8.06
CA ILE A 86 11.66 15.32 -7.76
C ILE A 86 12.90 14.63 -8.33
N ILE A 87 13.07 13.33 -8.07
CA ILE A 87 14.20 12.54 -8.58
C ILE A 87 14.21 12.54 -10.11
N GLY A 88 13.06 12.28 -10.73
CA GLY A 88 12.94 12.27 -12.18
C GLY A 88 13.24 13.64 -12.80
N PHE A 89 12.76 14.73 -12.18
CA PHE A 89 13.04 16.09 -12.64
C PHE A 89 14.54 16.42 -12.55
N LEU A 90 15.21 16.05 -11.46
CA LEU A 90 16.65 16.23 -11.29
C LEU A 90 17.45 15.43 -12.33
N GLY A 91 17.08 14.18 -12.57
CA GLY A 91 17.71 13.32 -13.57
C GLY A 91 17.58 13.87 -15.00
N CYS A 92 16.36 14.27 -15.39
CA CYS A 92 16.10 14.91 -16.68
C CYS A 92 16.83 16.25 -16.83
N CYS A 93 16.77 17.13 -15.82
CA CYS A 93 17.47 18.41 -15.84
C CYS A 93 18.99 18.24 -15.91
N GLY A 94 19.54 17.26 -15.19
CA GLY A 94 20.97 16.92 -15.24
C GLY A 94 21.38 16.48 -16.64
N ALA A 95 20.59 15.61 -17.26
CA ALA A 95 20.83 15.11 -18.61
C ALA A 95 20.77 16.21 -19.68
N ILE A 96 19.77 17.11 -19.61
CA ILE A 96 19.55 18.19 -20.57
C ILE A 96 20.54 19.33 -20.39
N LYS A 97 20.69 19.85 -19.16
CA LYS A 97 21.57 21.00 -18.89
C LYS A 97 23.05 20.61 -18.90
N GLY A 98 23.37 19.34 -18.66
CA GLY A 98 24.73 18.84 -18.68
C GLY A 98 25.62 19.38 -17.55
N PHE A 99 25.03 19.95 -16.49
CA PHE A 99 25.79 20.44 -15.33
C PHE A 99 26.26 19.27 -14.48
N ARG A 100 27.59 19.18 -14.27
CA ARG A 100 28.23 18.12 -13.47
C ARG A 100 27.58 17.98 -12.09
N PHE A 101 27.29 19.10 -11.42
CA PHE A 101 26.67 19.11 -10.10
C PHE A 101 25.35 18.33 -10.06
N LEU A 102 24.50 18.42 -11.09
CA LEU A 102 23.23 17.72 -11.13
C LEU A 102 23.40 16.19 -11.25
N TYR A 103 24.40 15.72 -12.00
CA TYR A 103 24.72 14.29 -12.07
C TYR A 103 25.24 13.75 -10.74
N VAL A 104 26.11 14.51 -10.06
CA VAL A 104 26.64 14.14 -8.74
C VAL A 104 25.51 14.10 -7.71
N LEU A 105 24.66 15.12 -7.66
CA LEU A 105 23.50 15.16 -6.76
C LEU A 105 22.56 13.98 -7.02
N TYR A 106 22.26 13.70 -8.29
CA TYR A 106 21.44 12.55 -8.67
C TYR A 106 22.06 11.23 -8.22
N ALA A 107 23.36 11.03 -8.45
CA ALA A 107 24.07 9.83 -8.00
C ALA A 107 24.05 9.67 -6.47
N ILE A 108 24.20 10.76 -5.70
CA ILE A 108 24.11 10.73 -4.23
C ILE A 108 22.71 10.29 -3.79
N ILE A 109 21.66 10.83 -4.41
CA ILE A 109 20.26 10.48 -4.07
C ILE A 109 19.98 9.01 -4.39
N ILE A 110 20.30 8.54 -5.60
CA ILE A 110 20.10 7.13 -5.98
C ILE A 110 20.94 6.20 -5.10
N GLY A 111 22.21 6.57 -4.80
CA GLY A 111 23.05 5.79 -3.89
C GLY A 111 22.48 5.70 -2.48
N ALA A 112 21.90 6.77 -1.95
CA ALA A 112 21.21 6.76 -0.66
C ALA A 112 19.97 5.85 -0.67
N ILE A 113 19.22 5.82 -1.77
CA ILE A 113 18.06 4.92 -1.94
C ILE A 113 18.52 3.46 -1.94
N ILE A 114 19.53 3.10 -2.72
CA ILE A 114 20.09 1.73 -2.74
C ILE A 114 20.51 1.28 -1.33
N ILE A 115 21.18 2.15 -0.57
CA ILE A 115 21.57 1.83 0.82
C ILE A 115 20.34 1.63 1.70
N ALA A 116 19.34 2.52 1.60
CA ALA A 116 18.10 2.41 2.35
C ALA A 116 17.34 1.10 2.02
N GLU A 117 17.26 0.71 0.75
CA GLU A 117 16.65 -0.56 0.32
C GLU A 117 17.36 -1.77 0.95
N ILE A 118 18.69 -1.80 0.95
CA ILE A 118 19.47 -2.89 1.55
C ILE A 118 19.20 -2.98 3.07
N ILE A 119 19.13 -1.83 3.76
CA ILE A 119 18.80 -1.77 5.19
C ILE A 119 17.40 -2.32 5.44
N ILE A 120 16.40 -1.84 4.68
CA ILE A 120 15.00 -2.29 4.81
C ILE A 120 14.89 -3.78 4.56
N LEU A 121 15.49 -4.31 3.48
CA LEU A 121 15.47 -5.74 3.16
C LEU A 121 16.08 -6.59 4.28
N THR A 122 17.18 -6.12 4.88
CA THR A 122 17.85 -6.80 5.99
C THR A 122 16.97 -6.82 7.24
N ILE A 123 16.40 -5.67 7.62
CA ILE A 123 15.47 -5.56 8.76
C ILE A 123 14.26 -6.46 8.54
N CYS A 124 13.60 -6.36 7.38
CA CYS A 124 12.46 -7.19 7.03
C CYS A 124 12.80 -8.67 7.13
N ARG A 125 13.99 -9.11 6.69
CA ARG A 125 14.41 -10.51 6.76
C ARG A 125 14.59 -11.00 8.20
N ILE A 126 15.23 -10.19 9.05
CA ILE A 126 15.51 -10.52 10.46
C ILE A 126 14.20 -10.57 11.26
N TYR A 127 13.34 -9.57 11.11
CA TYR A 127 12.11 -9.43 11.89
C TYR A 127 10.90 -10.14 11.27
N TYR A 128 11.06 -10.82 10.14
CA TYR A 128 9.94 -11.44 9.40
C TYR A 128 9.03 -12.31 10.28
N ASN A 129 9.60 -13.23 11.06
CA ASN A 129 8.82 -14.15 11.89
C ASN A 129 8.12 -13.42 13.05
N ARG A 130 8.80 -12.45 13.67
CA ARG A 130 8.24 -11.60 14.73
C ARG A 130 7.06 -10.78 14.18
N PHE A 131 7.26 -10.15 13.03
CA PHE A 131 6.24 -9.37 12.34
C PHE A 131 5.01 -10.21 12.02
N LYS A 132 5.18 -11.45 11.56
CA LYS A 132 4.04 -12.36 11.32
C LYS A 132 3.20 -12.59 12.57
N THR A 133 3.85 -12.95 13.68
CA THR A 133 3.16 -13.23 14.94
C THR A 133 2.50 -11.99 15.53
N GLU A 134 3.16 -10.84 15.44
CA GLU A 134 2.65 -9.57 15.95
C GLU A 134 1.50 -9.05 15.09
N LEU A 135 1.58 -9.20 13.77
CA LEU A 135 0.49 -8.86 12.87
C LEU A 135 -0.75 -9.70 13.19
N LEU A 136 -0.60 -11.02 13.35
CA LEU A 136 -1.72 -11.89 13.71
C LEU A 136 -2.35 -11.48 15.04
N SER A 137 -1.54 -11.22 16.07
CA SER A 137 -2.05 -10.81 17.39
C SER A 137 -2.76 -9.44 17.33
N LYS A 138 -2.25 -8.50 16.54
CA LYS A 138 -2.90 -7.20 16.30
C LYS A 138 -4.21 -7.34 15.54
N LEU A 139 -4.29 -8.26 14.59
CA LEU A 139 -5.54 -8.57 13.89
C LEU A 139 -6.57 -9.20 14.84
N GLN A 140 -6.17 -10.15 15.69
CA GLN A 140 -7.05 -10.72 16.72
C GLN A 140 -7.52 -9.66 17.73
N GLU A 141 -6.61 -8.81 18.20
CA GLU A 141 -6.93 -7.67 19.06
C GLU A 141 -7.92 -6.72 18.38
N SER A 142 -7.80 -6.54 17.05
CA SER A 142 -8.71 -5.69 16.30
C SER A 142 -10.15 -6.21 16.31
N ILE A 143 -10.33 -7.53 16.20
CA ILE A 143 -11.64 -8.17 16.33
C ILE A 143 -12.14 -8.03 17.78
N ALA A 144 -11.33 -8.43 18.75
CA ALA A 144 -11.74 -8.48 20.15
C ALA A 144 -12.19 -7.11 20.70
N LYS A 145 -11.48 -6.03 20.34
CA LYS A 145 -11.74 -4.69 20.89
C LYS A 145 -12.63 -3.83 20.02
N TYR A 146 -12.54 -3.94 18.70
CA TYR A 146 -13.15 -2.96 17.79
C TYR A 146 -14.23 -3.53 16.89
N TYR A 147 -14.47 -4.85 16.88
CA TYR A 147 -15.61 -5.41 16.14
C TYR A 147 -16.91 -5.13 16.91
N VAL A 148 -17.86 -4.49 16.24
CA VAL A 148 -19.19 -4.15 16.79
C VAL A 148 -20.35 -4.75 15.98
N GLY A 149 -20.03 -5.42 14.86
CA GLY A 149 -21.00 -6.02 13.95
C GLY A 149 -21.52 -5.07 12.87
N THR A 150 -22.02 -5.61 11.77
CA THR A 150 -22.73 -4.85 10.75
C THR A 150 -24.21 -4.68 11.11
N PRO A 151 -24.73 -3.44 11.18
CA PRO A 151 -26.16 -3.20 11.33
C PRO A 151 -26.92 -3.74 10.11
N ILE A 152 -28.01 -4.46 10.37
CA ILE A 152 -28.91 -5.04 9.35
C ILE A 152 -29.94 -4.00 8.85
N ASN A 153 -30.06 -2.85 9.52
CA ASN A 153 -30.88 -1.72 9.09
C ASN A 153 -30.02 -0.66 8.39
N ASN A 154 -30.56 -0.09 7.30
CA ASN A 154 -29.89 0.85 6.39
C ASN A 154 -29.60 2.24 7.02
N SER A 155 -29.49 2.34 8.34
CA SER A 155 -29.52 3.59 9.09
C SER A 155 -28.58 3.64 10.30
N THR A 156 -27.52 2.84 10.35
CA THR A 156 -26.54 2.96 11.44
C THR A 156 -25.11 2.84 10.94
N PHE A 157 -24.27 3.76 11.42
CA PHE A 157 -22.83 3.83 11.22
C PHE A 157 -22.16 2.47 11.49
N VAL A 158 -21.72 1.78 10.43
CA VAL A 158 -20.84 0.60 10.55
C VAL A 158 -19.44 1.13 10.81
N ASN A 159 -18.81 0.78 11.93
CA ASN A 159 -17.43 1.20 12.12
C ASN A 159 -16.54 0.55 11.03
N SER A 160 -15.51 1.27 10.56
CA SER A 160 -14.68 0.81 9.45
C SER A 160 -14.00 -0.54 9.71
N ILE A 161 -13.78 -0.88 10.99
CA ILE A 161 -13.19 -2.16 11.38
C ILE A 161 -14.16 -3.33 11.15
N SER A 162 -15.43 -3.24 11.57
CA SER A 162 -16.39 -4.33 11.32
C SER A 162 -16.64 -4.49 9.83
N PHE A 163 -16.81 -3.39 9.10
CA PHE A 163 -16.95 -3.43 7.64
C PHE A 163 -15.76 -4.14 6.97
N SER A 164 -14.52 -3.79 7.35
CA SER A 164 -13.33 -4.39 6.76
C SER A 164 -13.25 -5.89 7.05
N TRP A 165 -13.55 -6.30 8.29
CA TRP A 165 -13.60 -7.72 8.64
C TRP A 165 -14.67 -8.45 7.85
N ASP A 166 -15.89 -7.94 7.82
CA ASP A 166 -17.00 -8.58 7.11
C ASP A 166 -16.73 -8.68 5.60
N PHE A 167 -16.12 -7.64 5.02
CA PHE A 167 -15.68 -7.62 3.62
C PHE A 167 -14.62 -8.68 3.34
N VAL A 168 -13.57 -8.77 4.17
CA VAL A 168 -12.49 -9.75 4.01
C VAL A 168 -13.04 -11.16 4.15
N GLN A 169 -13.84 -11.44 5.19
CA GLN A 169 -14.44 -12.75 5.42
C GLN A 169 -15.30 -13.21 4.23
N PHE A 170 -16.12 -12.31 3.70
CA PHE A 170 -16.94 -12.57 2.53
C PHE A 170 -16.11 -12.90 1.29
N ASN A 171 -15.12 -12.06 0.95
CA ASN A 171 -14.34 -12.22 -0.28
C ASN A 171 -13.32 -13.36 -0.21
N LEU A 172 -12.75 -13.62 0.97
CA LEU A 172 -11.71 -14.63 1.16
C LEU A 172 -12.25 -15.97 1.68
N GLN A 173 -13.55 -16.05 1.99
CA GLN A 173 -14.22 -17.25 2.51
C GLN A 173 -13.48 -17.83 3.72
N CYS A 174 -13.26 -16.95 4.70
CA CYS A 174 -12.50 -17.21 5.93
C CYS A 174 -13.30 -16.69 7.13
N CYS A 175 -12.91 -17.09 8.35
CA CYS A 175 -13.57 -16.61 9.56
C CYS A 175 -12.57 -16.28 10.67
N GLY A 176 -12.65 -15.05 11.18
CA GLY A 176 -11.71 -14.52 12.18
C GLY A 176 -10.32 -14.25 11.62
N ALA A 177 -9.42 -13.74 12.47
CA ALA A 177 -8.04 -13.46 12.07
C ALA A 177 -7.24 -14.77 11.99
N ALA A 178 -7.18 -15.51 13.10
CA ALA A 178 -6.59 -16.84 13.20
C ALA A 178 -7.64 -17.93 12.94
N ASN A 179 -8.85 -17.77 13.50
CA ASN A 179 -9.98 -18.67 13.28
C ASN A 179 -11.27 -18.07 13.88
N LYS A 180 -12.39 -18.78 13.70
CA LYS A 180 -13.71 -18.38 14.20
C LYS A 180 -13.81 -18.10 15.71
N THR A 181 -12.93 -18.67 16.53
CA THR A 181 -12.95 -18.46 17.99
C THR A 181 -12.50 -17.05 18.40
N ASP A 182 -11.87 -16.30 17.49
CA ASP A 182 -11.49 -14.90 17.74
C ASP A 182 -12.70 -14.02 18.09
N TYR A 183 -13.89 -14.37 17.59
CA TYR A 183 -15.12 -13.66 17.91
C TYR A 183 -15.60 -13.91 19.34
N LEU A 184 -15.19 -14.98 20.02
CA LEU A 184 -15.64 -15.29 21.38
C LEU A 184 -15.22 -14.22 22.39
N ASN A 185 -14.08 -13.55 22.15
CA ASN A 185 -13.50 -12.55 23.04
C ASN A 185 -13.92 -11.10 22.68
N THR A 186 -14.89 -10.90 21.81
CA THR A 186 -15.38 -9.56 21.45
C THR A 186 -16.08 -8.89 22.63
N THR A 187 -15.67 -7.68 22.99
CA THR A 187 -16.27 -6.95 24.11
C THR A 187 -17.40 -6.02 23.69
N ASN A 188 -17.34 -5.49 22.47
CA ASN A 188 -18.24 -4.42 22.00
C ASN A 188 -19.24 -4.88 20.92
N TRP A 189 -19.24 -6.17 20.58
CA TRP A 189 -20.14 -6.72 19.57
C TRP A 189 -21.51 -7.05 20.14
N ASN A 190 -22.55 -6.39 19.61
CA ASN A 190 -23.93 -6.80 19.86
C ASN A 190 -24.24 -8.08 19.07
N ARG A 191 -24.29 -9.21 19.79
CA ARG A 191 -24.53 -10.55 19.23
C ARG A 191 -26.00 -10.89 19.03
N THR A 192 -26.92 -9.94 19.18
CA THR A 192 -28.35 -10.23 19.01
C THR A 192 -28.65 -10.58 17.56
N ASN A 193 -29.30 -11.72 17.33
CA ASN A 193 -29.71 -12.12 15.99
C ASN A 193 -30.99 -11.38 15.56
N PRO A 194 -30.98 -10.66 14.42
CA PRO A 194 -32.16 -9.95 13.90
C PRO A 194 -33.23 -10.88 13.29
N TYR A 195 -32.89 -12.12 12.93
CA TYR A 195 -33.79 -13.04 12.21
C TYR A 195 -34.43 -14.10 13.12
N GLN A 196 -33.81 -14.41 14.26
CA GLN A 196 -34.36 -15.29 15.28
C GLN A 196 -34.20 -14.60 16.64
N LEU A 197 -35.31 -14.05 17.14
CA LEU A 197 -35.39 -13.43 18.46
C LEU A 197 -34.88 -14.40 19.53
N ASP A 198 -34.20 -13.86 20.54
CA ASP A 198 -33.60 -14.58 21.69
C ASP A 198 -32.44 -15.54 21.36
N THR A 199 -31.82 -15.42 20.18
CA THR A 199 -30.58 -16.15 19.84
C THR A 199 -29.35 -15.23 19.77
N THR A 200 -28.21 -15.75 20.22
CA THR A 200 -26.93 -15.04 20.19
C THR A 200 -26.03 -15.57 19.08
N LEU A 201 -25.52 -14.67 18.24
CA LEU A 201 -24.53 -14.98 17.21
C LEU A 201 -23.19 -15.35 17.85
N ILE A 202 -22.58 -16.45 17.41
CA ILE A 202 -21.23 -16.88 17.80
C ILE A 202 -20.20 -16.35 16.80
N VAL A 203 -20.57 -16.22 15.53
CA VAL A 203 -19.75 -15.66 14.45
C VAL A 203 -20.58 -14.69 13.60
N PRO A 204 -19.94 -13.73 12.89
CA PRO A 204 -20.63 -12.90 11.91
C PRO A 204 -21.27 -13.73 10.79
N PHE A 205 -22.32 -13.20 10.17
CA PHE A 205 -22.96 -13.87 9.02
C PHE A 205 -21.99 -14.06 7.83
N THR A 206 -21.00 -13.19 7.68
CA THR A 206 -19.96 -13.26 6.64
C THR A 206 -18.96 -14.41 6.84
N CYS A 207 -18.91 -15.01 8.04
CA CYS A 207 -18.18 -16.27 8.30
C CYS A 207 -18.87 -17.51 7.73
N CYS A 208 -20.12 -17.38 7.26
CA CYS A 208 -20.93 -18.50 6.83
C CYS A 208 -21.02 -18.55 5.30
N PRO A 209 -21.14 -19.75 4.71
CA PRO A 209 -21.44 -19.89 3.29
C PRO A 209 -22.76 -19.21 2.94
N LEU A 210 -22.73 -18.32 1.92
CA LEU A 210 -23.89 -17.62 1.40
C LEU A 210 -24.16 -18.14 -0.02
N ASN A 211 -25.31 -18.79 -0.24
CA ASN A 211 -25.56 -19.57 -1.46
C ASN A 211 -25.92 -18.75 -2.72
N ALA A 212 -25.98 -17.41 -2.64
CA ALA A 212 -26.55 -16.59 -3.71
C ALA A 212 -25.74 -15.36 -4.13
N THR A 213 -24.59 -15.05 -3.53
CA THR A 213 -23.94 -13.75 -3.75
C THR A 213 -22.48 -13.88 -4.18
N LYS A 214 -22.21 -13.49 -5.44
CA LYS A 214 -20.84 -13.34 -5.98
C LYS A 214 -20.26 -11.94 -5.73
N SER A 215 -21.08 -11.01 -5.27
CA SER A 215 -20.76 -9.59 -5.14
C SER A 215 -21.15 -9.12 -3.75
N TRP A 216 -20.27 -8.35 -3.12
CA TRP A 216 -20.51 -7.69 -1.84
C TRP A 216 -21.76 -6.78 -1.88
N ASN A 217 -22.05 -6.19 -3.04
CA ASN A 217 -23.19 -5.29 -3.21
C ASN A 217 -24.53 -6.04 -3.38
N ASP A 218 -24.47 -7.33 -3.70
CA ASP A 218 -25.65 -8.18 -3.89
C ASP A 218 -25.97 -8.98 -2.62
N LEU A 219 -25.25 -8.72 -1.52
CA LEU A 219 -25.43 -9.40 -0.23
C LEU A 219 -26.93 -9.41 0.12
N PRO A 220 -27.51 -10.58 0.47
CA PRO A 220 -28.95 -10.66 0.60
C PRO A 220 -29.40 -9.73 1.73
N THR A 221 -30.47 -8.98 1.51
CA THR A 221 -31.11 -8.19 2.58
C THR A 221 -31.55 -9.07 3.75
N ASN A 222 -31.79 -10.36 3.49
CA ASN A 222 -32.06 -11.39 4.48
C ASN A 222 -30.91 -12.42 4.52
N MET A 223 -30.00 -12.29 5.48
CA MET A 223 -28.98 -13.31 5.80
C MET A 223 -29.58 -14.52 6.57
N SER A 224 -30.88 -14.79 6.40
CA SER A 224 -31.59 -15.84 7.12
C SER A 224 -31.02 -17.23 6.85
N GLU A 225 -30.48 -17.48 5.66
CA GLU A 225 -29.80 -18.74 5.31
C GLU A 225 -28.53 -18.97 6.15
N ALA A 226 -27.78 -17.91 6.43
CA ALA A 226 -26.59 -17.97 7.28
C ALA A 226 -26.92 -17.98 8.77
N SER A 227 -28.16 -17.70 9.17
CA SER A 227 -28.54 -17.56 10.59
C SER A 227 -28.21 -18.80 11.43
N THR A 228 -28.54 -20.00 10.94
CA THR A 228 -28.26 -21.24 11.68
C THR A 228 -26.76 -21.44 11.87
N CYS A 229 -25.96 -21.16 10.84
CA CYS A 229 -24.50 -21.21 10.92
C CYS A 229 -23.95 -20.13 11.88
N ALA A 230 -24.47 -18.91 11.84
CA ALA A 230 -23.98 -17.80 12.66
C ALA A 230 -24.27 -18.00 14.16
N ILE A 231 -25.40 -18.63 14.50
CA ILE A 231 -25.78 -18.95 15.89
C ILE A 231 -25.04 -20.17 16.43
N THR A 232 -24.78 -21.18 15.59
CA THR A 232 -24.15 -22.44 16.04
C THR A 232 -22.64 -22.47 15.83
N GLY A 233 -22.11 -21.63 14.94
CA GLY A 233 -20.76 -21.72 14.42
C GLY A 233 -20.48 -22.98 13.59
N VAL A 234 -21.51 -23.81 13.32
CA VAL A 234 -21.41 -25.03 12.51
C VAL A 234 -21.44 -24.65 11.03
N ASN A 235 -20.57 -25.27 10.23
CA ASN A 235 -20.34 -24.93 8.81
C ASN A 235 -19.77 -23.53 8.53
N ALA A 236 -19.43 -22.75 9.56
CA ALA A 236 -18.64 -21.53 9.38
C ALA A 236 -17.27 -21.89 8.79
N TYR A 237 -16.69 -20.98 8.00
CA TYR A 237 -15.35 -21.17 7.43
C TYR A 237 -14.35 -21.51 8.54
N PHE A 238 -13.61 -22.60 8.33
CA PHE A 238 -12.70 -23.12 9.35
C PHE A 238 -11.38 -22.34 9.40
N GLU A 239 -10.88 -21.94 8.23
CA GLU A 239 -9.60 -21.25 8.11
C GLU A 239 -9.71 -19.77 8.50
N GLY A 240 -8.66 -19.27 9.15
CA GLY A 240 -8.50 -17.86 9.48
C GLY A 240 -8.19 -17.00 8.25
N CYS A 241 -8.62 -15.75 8.30
CA CYS A 241 -8.38 -14.81 7.21
C CYS A 241 -6.91 -14.43 7.05
N TYR A 242 -6.10 -14.55 8.10
CA TYR A 242 -4.65 -14.33 8.02
C TYR A 242 -3.98 -15.35 7.08
N ASP A 243 -4.32 -16.62 7.23
CA ASP A 243 -3.72 -17.69 6.42
C ASP A 243 -4.20 -17.61 4.97
N ARG A 244 -5.51 -17.41 4.76
CA ARG A 244 -6.10 -17.21 3.43
C ARG A 244 -5.52 -16.01 2.69
N LEU A 245 -5.33 -14.89 3.38
CA LEU A 245 -4.64 -13.73 2.82
C LEU A 245 -3.18 -14.06 2.51
N GLY A 246 -2.52 -14.82 3.37
CA GLY A 246 -1.17 -15.34 3.15
C GLY A 246 -1.04 -16.17 1.88
N ASP A 247 -1.98 -17.04 1.60
CA ASP A 247 -2.01 -17.88 0.39
C ASP A 247 -2.22 -17.06 -0.88
N LEU A 248 -3.11 -16.07 -0.85
CA LEU A 248 -3.26 -15.12 -1.94
C LEU A 248 -1.97 -14.33 -2.18
N LEU A 249 -1.36 -13.80 -1.12
CA LEU A 249 -0.11 -13.08 -1.21
C LEU A 249 1.02 -13.99 -1.71
N ALA A 250 1.01 -15.28 -1.39
CA ALA A 250 1.97 -16.25 -1.91
C ALA A 250 1.88 -16.40 -3.44
N ALA A 251 0.68 -16.30 -4.02
CA ALA A 251 0.51 -16.30 -5.47
C ALA A 251 1.17 -15.08 -6.15
N TYR A 252 1.12 -13.92 -5.51
CA TYR A 252 1.72 -12.68 -6.04
C TYR A 252 3.18 -12.46 -5.61
N LYS A 253 3.66 -13.20 -4.61
CA LYS A 253 5.03 -13.09 -4.07
C LYS A 253 6.10 -13.16 -5.16
N LYS A 254 5.92 -14.03 -6.15
CA LYS A 254 6.86 -14.14 -7.28
C LYS A 254 6.97 -12.83 -8.07
N TYR A 255 5.84 -12.18 -8.36
CA TYR A 255 5.83 -10.92 -9.10
C TYR A 255 6.42 -9.77 -8.28
N ILE A 256 6.19 -9.74 -6.97
CA ILE A 256 6.78 -8.75 -6.07
C ILE A 256 8.31 -8.87 -6.07
N ILE A 257 8.85 -10.10 -5.96
CA ILE A 257 10.30 -10.35 -6.02
C ILE A 257 10.88 -9.92 -7.37
N ILE A 258 10.23 -10.29 -8.48
CA ILE A 258 10.68 -9.90 -9.82
C ILE A 258 10.68 -8.38 -9.96
N GLY A 259 9.61 -7.70 -9.52
CA GLY A 259 9.52 -6.24 -9.53
C GLY A 259 10.66 -5.59 -8.75
N GLY A 260 10.93 -6.06 -7.53
CA GLY A 260 12.03 -5.54 -6.71
C GLY A 260 13.40 -5.72 -7.35
N VAL A 261 13.67 -6.88 -7.98
CA VAL A 261 14.93 -7.11 -8.71
C VAL A 261 15.07 -6.15 -9.89
N ILE A 262 14.00 -5.92 -10.64
CA ILE A 262 14.02 -4.98 -11.77
C ILE A 262 14.33 -3.56 -11.28
N VAL A 263 13.67 -3.10 -10.21
CA VAL A 263 13.91 -1.78 -9.62
C VAL A 263 15.38 -1.65 -9.20
N GLY A 264 15.91 -2.61 -8.42
CA GLY A 264 17.31 -2.56 -7.98
C GLY A 264 18.31 -2.55 -9.15
N VAL A 265 18.05 -3.31 -10.22
CA VAL A 265 18.89 -3.29 -11.42
C VAL A 265 18.84 -1.92 -12.11
N VAL A 266 17.64 -1.33 -12.26
CA VAL A 266 17.47 0.01 -12.85
C VAL A 266 18.20 1.07 -12.02
N GLU A 267 18.13 1.01 -10.69
CA GLU A 267 18.83 1.93 -9.80
C GLU A 267 20.35 1.82 -9.92
N ILE A 268 20.89 0.59 -9.97
CA ILE A 268 22.32 0.35 -10.17
C ILE A 268 22.78 0.94 -11.51
N PHE A 269 22.04 0.72 -12.59
CA PHE A 269 22.37 1.32 -13.89
C PHE A 269 22.27 2.85 -13.86
N ALA A 270 21.23 3.41 -13.24
CA ALA A 270 21.06 4.85 -13.11
C ALA A 270 22.23 5.48 -12.33
N PHE A 271 22.68 4.84 -11.25
CA PHE A 271 23.83 5.25 -10.45
C PHE A 271 25.13 5.22 -11.27
N ILE A 272 25.43 4.09 -11.93
CA ILE A 272 26.62 3.93 -12.76
C ILE A 272 26.64 4.98 -13.88
N PHE A 273 25.53 5.14 -14.60
CA PHE A 273 25.43 6.09 -15.71
C PHE A 273 25.59 7.54 -15.25
N ALA A 274 25.04 7.90 -14.08
CA ALA A 274 25.23 9.22 -13.50
C ALA A 274 26.69 9.49 -13.16
N ILE A 275 27.40 8.51 -12.59
CA ILE A 275 28.84 8.63 -12.31
C ILE A 275 29.62 8.77 -13.61
N LEU A 276 29.40 7.91 -14.60
CA LEU A 276 30.10 7.97 -15.89
C LEU A 276 29.92 9.33 -16.58
N LEU A 277 28.70 9.89 -16.56
CA LEU A 277 28.43 11.22 -17.08
C LEU A 277 29.12 12.33 -16.28
N SER A 278 29.16 12.19 -14.96
CA SER A 278 29.84 13.15 -14.09
C SER A 278 31.36 13.16 -14.32
N CYS A 279 31.98 11.98 -14.47
CA CYS A 279 33.39 11.79 -14.76
C CYS A 279 33.75 12.35 -16.13
N TYR A 280 33.01 11.97 -17.19
CA TYR A 280 33.21 12.51 -18.53
C TYR A 280 33.15 14.04 -18.55
N LYS A 281 32.23 14.63 -17.78
CA LYS A 281 32.13 16.08 -17.68
C LYS A 281 33.30 16.70 -16.90
N SER A 282 33.90 15.99 -15.93
CA SER A 282 35.14 16.39 -15.25
C SER A 282 36.25 16.61 -16.26
N ASP A 283 36.51 15.57 -17.06
CA ASP A 283 37.68 15.52 -17.93
C ASP A 283 37.57 16.59 -19.00
N TYR A 284 36.35 16.85 -19.49
CA TYR A 284 36.08 17.93 -20.42
C TYR A 284 36.43 19.32 -19.84
N TYR A 285 36.14 19.59 -18.56
CA TYR A 285 36.49 20.87 -17.94
C TYR A 285 38.01 21.00 -17.74
N THR A 286 38.69 19.92 -17.33
CA THR A 286 40.14 19.90 -17.14
C THR A 286 40.91 20.08 -18.46
N LEU A 287 40.39 19.58 -19.58
CA LEU A 287 41.01 19.78 -20.90
C LEU A 287 40.85 21.19 -21.47
N GLN A 288 39.98 22.03 -20.89
CA GLN A 288 39.68 23.37 -21.38
C GLN A 288 40.34 24.49 -20.56
N THR A 289 40.95 24.16 -19.41
CA THR A 289 41.78 25.04 -18.57
C THR A 289 43.25 24.84 -18.86
#